data_AF-A0A1B1MC16-F1
#
_entry.id   AF-A0A1B1MC16-F1
#
_cell.length_a   1.000
_cell.length_b   1.000
_cell.length_c   1.000
_cell.angle_alpha   90.00
_cell.angle_beta   90.00
_cell.angle_gamma   90.00
#
_symmetry.space_group_name_H-M   'P 1'
#
loop_
_entity.id
_entity.type
_entity.pdbx_description
1 polymer ?
#
loop_
_entity_poly.entity_id
_entity_poly.type
_entity_poly.pdbx_seq_one_letter_code
_entity_poly.pdbx_strand_id
1 'polypeptide(L)'
;MDLDFDNWVAVISVAIPSLAFFWEFAVVGRKRLGYRVQMDALAADATQSPYAGVLRDMQRDGHRLKDPSFVLLRIENAGSAPIEDSDYLTRGNNPCGITVTFRDRQVAGLVVTHLSQPELETFFTPEDEGFGYRNVEEGELRRGVVRLPKAKLPLRAEYKVLVVLERWTDDDTGEPFPRPVFVGAVGGPRRWFEPLVRYFRFKLARTESHVFASRPAWIGIGLLALAVVAQSVTLFLPENRTPLDCVGGTLHLNGSTAFAPAVREAAARYEEACQGADVSIPIDEGTFDGSGEGLADLEKAGRDRKIEVGDGLGDHITFADGIVGGDHARVLSRAIAYSVFTLVVNKDAGVGNLTPDQIRRLYAGKITNWSQLGGEDVPVHLVNRHVTSGTRSALVARVLNRKQPLGPTVENCAALEEDTYGICEVDSTQTMLETVAAAPGALGYSEVSSAAAKIKEDRHLVQLPIASQRATLDAVENGDYPYWQTEFAYTYGEPPAGSVAAAFLTYLTDQGGRDVLREYGNRLCSEVENPYVCEPT
;
A
#
# COMPACT_ATOMS: atom_id res chain seq x y z
N MET A 1 -6.31 25.48 -8.26
CA MET A 1 -6.27 24.03 -7.93
C MET A 1 -5.22 23.44 -8.83
N ASP A 2 -3.96 23.49 -8.39
CA ASP A 2 -2.87 22.80 -9.08
C ASP A 2 -2.98 21.33 -8.71
N LEU A 3 -3.49 20.53 -9.66
CA LEU A 3 -3.48 19.08 -9.52
C LEU A 3 -2.02 18.63 -9.65
N ASP A 4 -1.52 17.96 -8.61
CA ASP A 4 -0.20 17.32 -8.59
C ASP A 4 -0.04 16.36 -9.78
N PHE A 5 1.20 16.10 -10.20
CA PHE A 5 1.53 15.26 -11.35
C PHE A 5 0.86 13.89 -11.27
N ASP A 6 0.78 13.31 -10.07
CA ASP A 6 0.14 12.01 -9.82
C ASP A 6 -1.38 12.03 -10.10
N ASN A 7 -2.05 13.15 -9.81
CA ASN A 7 -3.47 13.31 -10.13
C ASN A 7 -3.69 13.44 -11.64
N TRP A 8 -2.77 14.06 -12.37
CA TRP A 8 -2.82 14.10 -13.83
C TRP A 8 -2.64 12.71 -14.44
N VAL A 9 -1.70 11.92 -13.93
CA VAL A 9 -1.50 10.52 -14.37
C VAL A 9 -2.73 9.67 -14.10
N ALA A 10 -3.37 9.82 -12.93
CA ALA A 10 -4.60 9.12 -12.58
C ALA A 10 -5.77 9.49 -13.51
N VAL A 11 -5.96 10.78 -13.80
CA VAL A 11 -7.05 11.24 -14.68
C VAL A 11 -6.82 10.75 -16.12
N ILE A 12 -5.59 10.86 -16.64
CA ILE A 12 -5.26 10.48 -18.01
C ILE A 12 -5.38 8.96 -18.21
N SER A 13 -4.97 8.16 -17.23
CA SER A 13 -5.04 6.69 -17.28
C SER A 13 -6.47 6.14 -17.30
N VAL A 14 -7.45 6.86 -16.76
CA VAL A 14 -8.88 6.50 -16.83
C VAL A 14 -9.55 7.08 -18.08
N ALA A 15 -9.23 8.33 -18.43
CA ALA A 15 -9.89 9.04 -19.52
C ALA A 15 -9.60 8.40 -20.88
N ILE A 16 -8.35 8.05 -21.18
CA ILE A 16 -7.95 7.54 -22.51
C ILE A 16 -8.63 6.20 -22.83
N PRO A 17 -8.59 5.16 -21.97
CA PRO A 17 -9.26 3.89 -22.25
C PRO A 17 -10.78 4.03 -22.35
N SER A 18 -11.38 4.88 -21.51
CA SER A 18 -12.82 5.14 -21.55
C SER A 18 -13.22 5.78 -22.88
N LEU A 19 -12.46 6.78 -23.35
CA LEU A 19 -12.72 7.44 -24.63
C LEU A 19 -12.56 6.46 -25.81
N ALA A 20 -11.53 5.62 -25.77
CA ALA A 20 -11.29 4.59 -26.79
C ALA A 20 -12.41 3.54 -26.83
N PHE A 21 -12.87 3.07 -25.66
CA PHE A 21 -13.99 2.13 -25.55
C PHE A 21 -15.30 2.73 -26.08
N PHE A 22 -15.63 3.96 -25.66
CA PHE A 22 -16.81 4.66 -26.16
C PHE A 22 -16.73 4.90 -27.67
N TRP A 23 -15.56 5.23 -28.21
CA TRP A 23 -15.38 5.40 -29.65
C TRP A 23 -15.60 4.11 -30.43
N GLU A 24 -15.04 2.98 -29.99
CA GLU A 24 -15.23 1.68 -30.64
C GLU A 24 -16.71 1.26 -30.65
N PHE A 25 -17.42 1.45 -29.54
CA PHE A 25 -18.80 0.97 -29.40
C PHE A 25 -19.86 1.94 -29.97
N ALA A 26 -19.71 3.24 -29.72
CA ALA A 26 -20.71 4.25 -30.12
C ALA A 26 -20.54 4.75 -31.56
N VAL A 27 -19.32 4.69 -32.11
CA VAL A 27 -19.01 5.24 -33.44
C VAL A 27 -18.66 4.15 -34.45
N VAL A 28 -17.71 3.27 -34.12
CA VAL A 28 -17.18 2.26 -35.07
C VAL A 28 -18.12 1.04 -35.22
N GLY A 29 -18.76 0.59 -34.14
CA GLY A 29 -19.66 -0.59 -34.12
C GLY A 29 -21.11 -0.32 -34.49
N ARG A 30 -21.47 0.92 -34.87
CA ARG A 30 -22.87 1.33 -34.94
C ARG A 30 -23.66 0.66 -36.09
N LYS A 31 -23.14 0.61 -37.31
CA LYS A 31 -23.78 -0.08 -38.45
C LYS A 31 -22.83 -1.15 -38.99
N ARG A 32 -23.20 -2.42 -38.85
CA ARG A 32 -22.35 -3.55 -39.25
C ARG A 32 -23.17 -4.69 -39.83
N LEU A 33 -22.86 -5.07 -41.07
CA LEU A 33 -23.44 -6.25 -41.70
C LEU A 33 -22.56 -7.46 -41.42
N GLY A 34 -23.13 -8.48 -40.77
CA GLY A 34 -22.52 -9.77 -40.50
C GLY A 34 -22.94 -10.80 -41.54
N TYR A 35 -22.04 -11.73 -41.84
CA TYR A 35 -22.37 -12.90 -42.64
C TYR A 35 -21.72 -14.16 -42.09
N ARG A 36 -22.41 -15.28 -42.23
CA ARG A 36 -21.93 -16.61 -41.87
C ARG A 36 -22.38 -17.65 -42.89
N VAL A 37 -21.43 -18.48 -43.33
CA VAL A 37 -21.72 -19.71 -44.07
C VAL A 37 -21.98 -20.80 -43.03
N GLN A 38 -23.24 -21.19 -42.84
CA GLN A 38 -23.64 -22.19 -41.83
C GLN A 38 -23.45 -23.62 -42.34
N MET A 39 -23.47 -23.80 -43.66
CA MET A 39 -23.24 -25.08 -44.34
C MET A 39 -22.58 -24.79 -45.69
N ASP A 40 -21.59 -25.60 -46.07
CA ASP A 40 -21.02 -25.69 -47.43
C ASP A 40 -20.58 -27.15 -47.60
N ALA A 41 -21.50 -28.01 -48.05
CA ALA A 41 -21.32 -29.45 -48.05
C ALA A 41 -21.72 -30.06 -49.40
N LEU A 42 -20.93 -31.03 -49.88
CA LEU A 42 -21.32 -31.86 -51.02
C LEU A 42 -22.40 -32.85 -50.60
N ALA A 43 -23.33 -33.15 -51.50
CA ALA A 43 -24.26 -34.26 -51.33
C ALA A 43 -23.53 -35.60 -51.16
N ALA A 44 -22.32 -35.72 -51.73
CA ALA A 44 -21.44 -36.87 -51.56
C ALA A 44 -20.84 -36.96 -50.15
N ASP A 45 -20.64 -35.85 -49.43
CA ASP A 45 -20.12 -35.88 -48.06
C ASP A 45 -21.19 -36.34 -47.05
N ALA A 46 -22.47 -36.20 -47.40
CA ALA A 46 -23.61 -36.68 -46.61
C ALA A 46 -23.84 -38.21 -46.70
N THR A 47 -22.96 -38.95 -47.39
CA THR A 47 -23.07 -40.40 -47.68
C THR A 47 -23.07 -41.32 -46.45
N GLN A 48 -22.75 -40.80 -45.26
CA GLN A 48 -22.89 -41.56 -44.01
C GLN A 48 -24.34 -41.62 -43.50
N SER A 49 -25.27 -40.87 -44.10
CA SER A 49 -26.69 -40.89 -43.74
C SER A 49 -27.49 -41.83 -44.65
N PRO A 50 -28.29 -42.77 -44.09
CA PRO A 50 -29.02 -43.79 -44.84
C PRO A 50 -30.07 -43.24 -45.83
N TYR A 51 -30.38 -41.94 -45.78
CA TYR A 51 -31.38 -41.29 -46.64
C TYR A 51 -30.79 -40.25 -47.60
N ALA A 52 -29.46 -40.14 -47.72
CA ALA A 52 -28.82 -39.12 -48.54
C ALA A 52 -28.90 -39.36 -50.07
N GLY A 53 -29.40 -40.52 -50.50
CA GLY A 53 -29.50 -40.90 -51.93
C GLY A 53 -30.28 -39.89 -52.78
N VAL A 54 -31.37 -39.34 -52.24
CA VAL A 54 -32.22 -38.33 -52.91
C VAL A 54 -31.42 -37.07 -53.29
N LEU A 55 -30.44 -36.68 -52.47
CA LEU A 55 -29.61 -35.50 -52.72
C LEU A 55 -28.64 -35.70 -53.89
N ARG A 56 -28.29 -36.96 -54.22
CA ARG A 56 -27.47 -37.30 -55.39
C ARG A 56 -28.27 -37.36 -56.67
N ASP A 57 -29.56 -37.65 -56.60
CA ASP A 57 -30.46 -37.81 -57.75
C ASP A 57 -31.20 -36.50 -58.11
N MET A 58 -30.79 -35.37 -57.53
CA MET A 58 -31.38 -34.08 -57.87
C MET A 58 -31.20 -33.76 -59.35
N GLN A 59 -32.28 -33.29 -59.95
CA GLN A 59 -32.34 -32.90 -61.35
C GLN A 59 -32.86 -31.47 -61.46
N ARG A 60 -32.38 -30.78 -62.48
CA ARG A 60 -32.88 -29.48 -62.92
C ARG A 60 -33.10 -29.58 -64.42
N ASP A 61 -34.21 -29.07 -64.95
CA ASP A 61 -34.44 -28.98 -66.41
C ASP A 61 -34.12 -30.28 -67.19
N GLY A 62 -34.41 -31.44 -66.59
CA GLY A 62 -34.17 -32.77 -67.17
C GLY A 62 -32.73 -33.31 -67.10
N HIS A 63 -31.76 -32.57 -66.56
CA HIS A 63 -30.40 -33.04 -66.31
C HIS A 63 -30.14 -33.27 -64.82
N ARG A 64 -29.35 -34.31 -64.51
CA ARG A 64 -28.89 -34.59 -63.14
C ARG A 64 -27.76 -33.62 -62.79
N LEU A 65 -27.85 -33.01 -61.61
CA LEU A 65 -26.81 -32.10 -61.13
C LEU A 65 -25.49 -32.87 -60.89
N LYS A 66 -24.38 -32.31 -61.38
CA LYS A 66 -23.04 -32.89 -61.18
C LYS A 66 -22.47 -32.42 -59.84
N ASP A 67 -22.11 -33.35 -58.96
CA ASP A 67 -21.61 -33.06 -57.59
C ASP A 67 -22.39 -31.95 -56.86
N PRO A 68 -23.69 -32.14 -56.58
CA PRO A 68 -24.48 -31.09 -55.98
C PRO A 68 -23.94 -30.71 -54.60
N SER A 69 -23.84 -29.41 -54.33
CA SER A 69 -23.45 -28.87 -53.03
C SER A 69 -24.49 -27.88 -52.50
N PHE A 70 -24.60 -27.81 -51.19
CA PHE A 70 -25.58 -26.98 -50.50
C PHE A 70 -24.86 -25.97 -49.61
N VAL A 71 -25.17 -24.69 -49.83
CA VAL A 71 -24.61 -23.59 -49.05
C VAL A 71 -25.71 -22.82 -48.33
N LEU A 72 -25.71 -22.83 -47.01
CA LEU A 72 -26.63 -22.03 -46.20
C LEU A 72 -25.96 -20.72 -45.78
N LEU A 73 -26.37 -19.63 -46.42
CA LEU A 73 -25.91 -18.27 -46.14
C LEU A 73 -26.80 -17.65 -45.07
N ARG A 74 -26.21 -17.10 -44.01
CA ARG A 74 -26.89 -16.26 -43.02
C ARG A 74 -26.35 -14.84 -43.11
N ILE A 75 -27.23 -13.87 -43.30
CA ILE A 75 -26.91 -12.44 -43.28
C ILE A 75 -27.63 -11.82 -42.09
N GLU A 76 -26.94 -11.00 -41.31
CA GLU A 76 -27.46 -10.42 -40.08
C GLU A 76 -27.01 -8.97 -39.87
N ASN A 77 -27.81 -8.19 -39.13
CA ASN A 77 -27.36 -6.93 -38.57
C ASN A 77 -26.59 -7.18 -37.27
N ALA A 78 -25.27 -7.10 -37.35
CA ALA A 78 -24.33 -7.28 -36.24
C ALA A 78 -23.95 -5.95 -35.56
N GLY A 79 -24.55 -4.82 -35.95
CA GLY A 79 -24.34 -3.50 -35.38
C GLY A 79 -25.33 -3.14 -34.28
N SER A 80 -25.20 -1.92 -33.73
CA SER A 80 -26.12 -1.35 -32.73
C SER A 80 -27.19 -0.40 -33.31
N ALA A 81 -27.25 -0.24 -34.64
CA ALA A 81 -28.21 0.59 -35.36
C ALA A 81 -28.82 -0.15 -36.57
N PRO A 82 -30.04 0.23 -37.02
CA PRO A 82 -30.66 -0.37 -38.20
C PRO A 82 -29.85 -0.08 -39.48
N ILE A 83 -29.88 -1.04 -40.40
CA ILE A 83 -29.32 -0.93 -41.74
C ILE A 83 -30.45 -0.57 -42.70
N GLU A 84 -30.28 0.52 -43.42
CA GLU A 84 -31.19 1.01 -44.44
C GLU A 84 -30.62 0.78 -45.85
N ASP A 85 -31.48 0.89 -46.87
CA ASP A 85 -31.11 0.78 -48.28
C ASP A 85 -29.95 1.73 -48.65
N SER A 86 -30.00 2.98 -48.17
CA SER A 86 -28.98 4.00 -48.41
C SER A 86 -27.62 3.68 -47.79
N ASP A 87 -27.55 2.74 -46.85
CA ASP A 87 -26.31 2.39 -46.19
C ASP A 87 -25.46 1.42 -47.05
N TYR A 88 -26.03 0.71 -48.01
CA TYR A 88 -25.26 -0.21 -48.87
C TYR A 88 -24.38 0.57 -49.86
N LEU A 89 -23.06 0.34 -49.80
CA LEU A 89 -22.06 1.01 -50.64
C LEU A 89 -21.96 0.37 -52.03
N THR A 90 -23.00 0.54 -52.85
CA THR A 90 -23.09 0.04 -54.22
C THR A 90 -22.92 1.18 -55.23
N ARG A 91 -22.46 0.88 -56.47
CA ARG A 91 -22.40 1.88 -57.56
C ARG A 91 -23.82 2.19 -58.07
N GLY A 92 -24.22 3.46 -58.06
CA GLY A 92 -25.45 3.95 -58.72
C GLY A 92 -26.74 3.33 -58.17
N ASN A 93 -27.75 3.18 -59.03
CA ASN A 93 -29.07 2.61 -58.71
C ASN A 93 -29.07 1.07 -58.71
N ASN A 94 -27.95 0.43 -58.33
CA ASN A 94 -27.85 -1.03 -58.33
C ASN A 94 -28.73 -1.61 -57.20
N PRO A 95 -29.70 -2.48 -57.50
CA PRO A 95 -30.61 -3.07 -56.50
C PRO A 95 -29.94 -4.17 -55.65
N CYS A 96 -28.79 -4.71 -56.09
CA CYS A 96 -28.04 -5.73 -55.36
C CYS A 96 -27.14 -5.11 -54.28
N GLY A 97 -27.38 -5.46 -53.02
CA GLY A 97 -26.60 -4.99 -51.85
C GLY A 97 -25.39 -5.87 -51.52
N ILE A 98 -25.51 -7.18 -51.70
CA ILE A 98 -24.44 -8.16 -51.40
C ILE A 98 -24.31 -9.13 -52.56
N THR A 99 -23.08 -9.40 -52.98
CA THR A 99 -22.76 -10.41 -53.99
C THR A 99 -21.95 -11.53 -53.36
N VAL A 100 -22.38 -12.77 -53.56
CA VAL A 100 -21.65 -13.96 -53.09
C VAL A 100 -21.19 -14.74 -54.31
N THR A 101 -19.88 -14.91 -54.44
CA THR A 101 -19.25 -15.60 -55.58
C THR A 101 -18.75 -16.97 -55.16
N PHE A 102 -19.22 -17.99 -55.86
CA PHE A 102 -18.78 -19.38 -55.76
C PHE A 102 -17.90 -19.68 -56.97
N ARG A 103 -16.59 -19.81 -56.75
CA ARG A 103 -15.65 -20.21 -57.81
C ARG A 103 -15.82 -21.68 -58.12
N ASP A 104 -15.68 -22.04 -59.39
CA ASP A 104 -15.69 -23.41 -59.89
C ASP A 104 -17.00 -24.18 -59.60
N ARG A 105 -18.07 -23.43 -59.27
CA ARG A 105 -19.41 -23.94 -59.00
C ARG A 105 -20.45 -23.14 -59.76
N GLN A 106 -21.42 -23.81 -60.34
CA GLN A 106 -22.60 -23.23 -60.97
C GLN A 106 -23.75 -23.18 -59.96
N VAL A 107 -24.53 -22.11 -59.96
CA VAL A 107 -25.75 -22.02 -59.14
C VAL A 107 -26.90 -22.72 -59.86
N ALA A 108 -27.39 -23.79 -59.25
CA ALA A 108 -28.53 -24.57 -59.71
C ALA A 108 -29.87 -24.01 -59.16
N GLY A 109 -29.86 -23.44 -57.96
CA GLY A 109 -31.05 -22.88 -57.34
C GLY A 109 -30.76 -22.03 -56.11
N LEU A 110 -31.76 -21.24 -55.71
CA LEU A 110 -31.67 -20.32 -54.58
C LEU A 110 -33.03 -20.28 -53.87
N VAL A 111 -33.04 -20.40 -52.55
CA VAL A 111 -34.27 -20.31 -51.75
C VAL A 111 -34.02 -19.58 -50.43
N VAL A 112 -34.93 -18.68 -50.06
CA VAL A 112 -34.93 -18.04 -48.74
C VAL A 112 -35.55 -19.02 -47.75
N THR A 113 -34.76 -19.50 -46.79
CA THR A 113 -35.20 -20.53 -45.84
C THR A 113 -35.67 -19.94 -44.50
N HIS A 114 -35.28 -18.70 -44.20
CA HIS A 114 -35.63 -18.06 -42.94
C HIS A 114 -35.57 -16.54 -43.08
N LEU A 115 -36.56 -15.88 -42.49
CA LEU A 115 -36.60 -14.44 -42.25
C LEU A 115 -36.86 -14.24 -40.76
N SER A 116 -36.06 -13.42 -40.08
CA SER A 116 -36.31 -13.09 -38.67
C SER A 116 -37.55 -12.23 -38.46
N GLN A 117 -37.99 -11.56 -39.52
CA GLN A 117 -39.08 -10.60 -39.54
C GLN A 117 -39.89 -10.78 -40.85
N PRO A 118 -41.23 -10.85 -40.79
CA PRO A 118 -42.06 -11.02 -41.99
C PRO A 118 -41.89 -9.92 -43.03
N GLU A 119 -41.61 -8.68 -42.61
CA GLU A 119 -41.47 -7.52 -43.48
C GLU A 119 -40.32 -7.65 -44.48
N LEU A 120 -39.33 -8.51 -44.16
CA LEU A 120 -38.20 -8.79 -45.05
C LEU A 120 -38.61 -9.52 -46.32
N GLU A 121 -39.76 -10.18 -46.34
CA GLU A 121 -40.27 -10.93 -47.50
C GLU A 121 -40.40 -10.04 -48.75
N THR A 122 -40.71 -8.76 -48.54
CA THR A 122 -40.87 -7.75 -49.60
C THR A 122 -39.59 -7.50 -50.42
N PHE A 123 -38.42 -7.87 -49.90
CA PHE A 123 -37.13 -7.74 -50.60
C PHE A 123 -36.76 -8.98 -51.41
N PHE A 124 -37.52 -10.08 -51.33
CA PHE A 124 -37.18 -11.36 -51.96
C PHE A 124 -38.25 -11.79 -52.99
N THR A 125 -38.75 -10.85 -53.78
CA THR A 125 -39.73 -11.14 -54.83
C THR A 125 -39.04 -11.49 -56.16
N PRO A 126 -39.68 -12.29 -57.03
CA PRO A 126 -39.13 -12.60 -58.37
C PRO A 126 -38.95 -11.36 -59.27
N GLU A 127 -39.63 -10.26 -58.94
CA GLU A 127 -39.57 -8.98 -59.65
C GLU A 127 -38.41 -8.08 -59.18
N ASP A 128 -37.76 -8.42 -58.05
CA ASP A 128 -36.62 -7.67 -57.53
C ASP A 128 -35.33 -8.02 -58.30
N GLU A 129 -34.85 -7.08 -59.11
CA GLU A 129 -33.58 -7.21 -59.86
C GLU A 129 -32.33 -7.40 -58.96
N GLY A 130 -32.45 -7.14 -57.66
CA GLY A 130 -31.42 -7.28 -56.64
C GLY A 130 -31.27 -8.68 -56.06
N PHE A 131 -32.28 -9.54 -56.18
CA PHE A 131 -32.26 -10.93 -55.70
C PHE A 131 -32.20 -11.94 -56.84
N GLY A 132 -31.30 -12.92 -56.72
CA GLY A 132 -31.24 -14.02 -57.67
C GLY A 132 -29.82 -14.52 -57.87
N TYR A 133 -29.57 -15.18 -58.99
CA TYR A 133 -28.23 -15.66 -59.31
C TYR A 133 -27.94 -15.54 -60.79
N ARG A 134 -26.66 -15.60 -61.13
CA ARG A 134 -26.15 -15.72 -62.51
C ARG A 134 -24.92 -16.61 -62.51
N ASN A 135 -24.74 -17.35 -63.59
CA ASN A 135 -23.53 -18.12 -63.82
C ASN A 135 -22.70 -17.39 -64.88
N VAL A 136 -21.41 -17.21 -64.62
CA VAL A 136 -20.49 -16.49 -65.50
C VAL A 136 -19.39 -17.43 -65.94
N GLU A 137 -19.23 -17.53 -67.26
CA GLU A 137 -18.18 -18.27 -67.93
C GLU A 137 -17.46 -17.32 -68.90
N GLU A 138 -16.29 -16.82 -68.48
CA GLU A 138 -15.43 -15.93 -69.29
C GLU A 138 -13.99 -16.47 -69.28
N GLY A 139 -13.59 -17.19 -70.33
CA GLY A 139 -12.28 -17.82 -70.43
C GLY A 139 -12.07 -18.86 -69.32
N GLU A 140 -11.00 -18.72 -68.53
CA GLU A 140 -10.72 -19.59 -67.38
C GLU A 140 -11.52 -19.20 -66.11
N LEU A 141 -12.25 -18.08 -66.12
CA LEU A 141 -13.04 -17.63 -64.96
C LEU A 141 -14.44 -18.25 -64.98
N ARG A 142 -14.61 -19.32 -64.20
CA ARG A 142 -15.89 -20.01 -63.99
C ARG A 142 -16.43 -19.72 -62.59
N ARG A 143 -17.60 -19.08 -62.51
CA ARG A 143 -18.19 -18.71 -61.21
C ARG A 143 -19.71 -18.62 -61.20
N GLY A 144 -20.30 -19.14 -60.14
CA GLY A 144 -21.68 -18.92 -59.74
C GLY A 144 -21.76 -17.66 -58.88
N VAL A 145 -22.66 -16.76 -59.21
CA VAL A 145 -22.80 -15.47 -58.52
C VAL A 145 -24.21 -15.33 -57.99
N VAL A 146 -24.36 -15.33 -56.68
CA VAL A 146 -25.62 -15.02 -55.99
C VAL A 146 -25.67 -13.53 -55.67
N ARG A 147 -26.78 -12.89 -56.01
CA ARG A 147 -27.11 -11.49 -55.72
C ARG A 147 -28.17 -11.46 -54.62
N LEU A 148 -27.89 -10.70 -53.57
CA LEU A 148 -28.81 -10.46 -52.48
C LEU A 148 -29.21 -8.98 -52.46
N PRO A 149 -30.50 -8.68 -52.20
CA PRO A 149 -31.06 -7.34 -52.29
C PRO A 149 -30.54 -6.45 -51.16
N LYS A 150 -30.80 -5.14 -51.27
CA LYS A 150 -30.56 -4.17 -50.19
C LYS A 150 -31.66 -4.25 -49.12
N ALA A 151 -31.70 -5.37 -48.41
CA ALA A 151 -32.68 -5.58 -47.35
C ALA A 151 -32.48 -4.58 -46.19
N LYS A 152 -33.56 -3.94 -45.75
CA LYS A 152 -33.55 -3.11 -44.53
C LYS A 152 -33.52 -4.03 -43.32
N LEU A 153 -32.45 -3.99 -42.52
CA LEU A 153 -32.28 -4.89 -41.39
C LEU A 153 -32.33 -4.11 -40.07
N PRO A 154 -33.44 -4.21 -39.30
CA PRO A 154 -33.48 -3.72 -37.94
C PRO A 154 -32.42 -4.34 -37.04
N LEU A 155 -32.28 -3.81 -35.83
CA LEU A 155 -31.32 -4.32 -34.86
C LEU A 155 -31.53 -5.83 -34.64
N ARG A 156 -30.47 -6.63 -34.77
CA ARG A 156 -30.48 -8.09 -34.62
C ARG A 156 -31.34 -8.87 -35.64
N ALA A 157 -31.84 -8.22 -36.70
CA ALA A 157 -32.55 -8.91 -37.77
C ALA A 157 -31.60 -9.77 -38.62
N GLU A 158 -32.09 -10.90 -39.12
CA GLU A 158 -31.36 -11.83 -39.97
C GLU A 158 -32.25 -12.48 -41.04
N TYR A 159 -31.61 -12.94 -42.12
CA TYR A 159 -32.23 -13.84 -43.08
C TYR A 159 -31.26 -14.93 -43.51
N LYS A 160 -31.81 -16.07 -43.94
CA LYS A 160 -31.03 -17.21 -44.42
C LYS A 160 -31.44 -17.60 -45.83
N VAL A 161 -30.45 -17.86 -46.65
CA VAL A 161 -30.61 -18.25 -48.06
C VAL A 161 -29.85 -19.54 -48.29
N LEU A 162 -30.55 -20.58 -48.70
CA LEU A 162 -29.96 -21.83 -49.16
C LEU A 162 -29.68 -21.73 -50.67
N VAL A 163 -28.42 -21.93 -51.01
CA VAL A 163 -27.93 -21.99 -52.39
C VAL A 163 -27.68 -23.45 -52.73
N VAL A 164 -28.27 -23.90 -53.83
CA VAL A 164 -27.97 -25.20 -54.43
C VAL A 164 -26.99 -24.96 -55.57
N LEU A 165 -25.86 -25.63 -55.53
CA LEU A 165 -24.74 -25.47 -56.45
C LEU A 165 -24.43 -26.82 -57.12
N GLU A 166 -23.81 -26.79 -58.29
CA GLU A 166 -23.29 -27.96 -58.99
C GLU A 166 -21.89 -27.68 -59.55
N ARG A 167 -21.12 -28.73 -59.82
CA ARG A 167 -19.84 -28.63 -60.53
C ARG A 167 -20.12 -28.36 -62.02
N TRP A 168 -19.24 -27.60 -62.65
CA TRP A 168 -19.30 -27.41 -64.10
C TRP A 168 -19.16 -28.75 -64.83
N THR A 169 -19.91 -28.94 -65.92
CA THR A 169 -20.00 -30.22 -66.64
C THR A 169 -18.65 -30.75 -67.11
N ASP A 170 -17.72 -29.84 -67.42
CA ASP A 170 -16.42 -30.15 -68.02
C ASP A 170 -15.28 -30.18 -66.98
N ASP A 171 -15.60 -29.99 -65.70
CA ASP A 171 -14.65 -30.10 -64.59
C ASP A 171 -14.78 -31.48 -63.94
N ASP A 172 -13.79 -32.35 -64.17
CA ASP A 172 -13.69 -33.71 -63.58
C ASP A 172 -12.55 -33.81 -62.54
N THR A 173 -12.03 -32.68 -62.08
CA THR A 173 -10.85 -32.64 -61.19
C THR A 173 -11.09 -33.32 -59.84
N GLY A 174 -12.35 -33.38 -59.38
CA GLY A 174 -12.71 -33.89 -58.06
C GLY A 174 -12.15 -33.05 -56.89
N GLU A 175 -11.57 -31.89 -57.18
CA GLU A 175 -10.96 -31.04 -56.17
C GLU A 175 -12.01 -30.36 -55.28
N PRO A 176 -11.70 -30.14 -53.99
CA PRO A 176 -12.58 -29.44 -53.07
C PRO A 176 -12.78 -27.97 -53.50
N PHE A 177 -14.01 -27.49 -53.40
CA PHE A 177 -14.35 -26.16 -53.88
C PHE A 177 -13.75 -25.04 -53.02
N PRO A 178 -13.30 -23.93 -53.62
CA PRO A 178 -12.89 -22.75 -52.87
C PRO A 178 -14.04 -22.17 -52.04
N ARG A 179 -13.68 -21.56 -50.90
CA ARG A 179 -14.64 -20.83 -50.05
C ARG A 179 -15.32 -19.69 -50.84
N PRO A 180 -16.62 -19.43 -50.58
CA PRO A 180 -17.33 -18.33 -51.23
C PRO A 180 -16.72 -16.97 -50.88
N VAL A 181 -16.69 -16.08 -51.87
CA VAL A 181 -16.21 -14.70 -51.72
C VAL A 181 -17.40 -13.78 -51.60
N PHE A 182 -17.53 -13.10 -50.46
CA PHE A 182 -18.58 -12.11 -50.20
C PHE A 182 -18.08 -10.73 -50.55
N VAL A 183 -18.86 -10.01 -51.34
CA VAL A 183 -18.63 -8.60 -51.71
C VAL A 183 -19.83 -7.78 -51.31
N GLY A 184 -19.60 -6.81 -50.45
CA GLY A 184 -20.54 -5.78 -50.04
C GLY A 184 -19.88 -4.89 -48.99
N ALA A 185 -20.45 -3.73 -48.73
CA ALA A 185 -20.01 -2.86 -47.65
C ALA A 185 -21.18 -1.97 -47.23
N VAL A 186 -21.19 -1.55 -45.97
CA VAL A 186 -22.21 -0.65 -45.40
C VAL A 186 -21.51 0.63 -44.94
N GLY A 187 -22.05 1.79 -45.29
CA GLY A 187 -21.52 3.11 -44.94
C GLY A 187 -21.99 3.60 -43.57
N GLY A 188 -21.17 4.43 -42.92
CA GLY A 188 -21.54 5.18 -41.72
C GLY A 188 -22.29 6.49 -42.05
N PRO A 189 -22.86 7.18 -41.05
CA PRO A 189 -23.76 8.31 -41.26
C PRO A 189 -23.13 9.51 -41.98
N ARG A 190 -23.89 10.08 -42.93
CA ARG A 190 -23.69 11.43 -43.51
C ARG A 190 -24.39 12.48 -42.63
N ARG A 191 -23.73 13.03 -41.61
CA ARG A 191 -23.90 14.43 -41.15
C ARG A 191 -23.06 14.77 -39.90
N TRP A 192 -22.46 15.97 -39.97
CA TRP A 192 -21.76 16.80 -38.96
C TRP A 192 -20.25 16.60 -38.65
N PHE A 193 -19.61 15.46 -38.95
CA PHE A 193 -18.15 15.28 -38.83
C PHE A 193 -17.51 14.73 -40.13
N GLU A 194 -17.71 15.43 -41.25
CA GLU A 194 -17.21 15.02 -42.58
C GLU A 194 -15.68 14.91 -42.75
N PRO A 195 -14.80 15.65 -42.03
CA PRO A 195 -13.36 15.56 -42.28
C PRO A 195 -12.70 14.28 -41.75
N LEU A 196 -13.17 13.72 -40.62
CA LEU A 196 -12.50 12.60 -39.94
C LEU A 196 -12.95 11.21 -40.42
N VAL A 197 -14.20 11.08 -40.87
CA VAL A 197 -14.83 9.79 -41.21
C VAL A 197 -14.45 9.29 -42.61
N ARG A 198 -13.90 10.15 -43.46
CA ARG A 198 -13.52 9.83 -44.85
C ARG A 198 -12.48 8.71 -44.98
N TYR A 199 -11.82 8.36 -43.87
CA TYR A 199 -10.74 7.36 -43.84
C TYR A 199 -11.21 5.91 -43.62
N PHE A 200 -12.43 5.66 -43.11
CA PHE A 200 -12.83 4.31 -42.69
C PHE A 200 -13.97 3.73 -43.53
N ARG A 201 -13.61 2.93 -44.56
CA ARG A 201 -14.54 2.00 -45.23
C ARG A 201 -14.82 0.81 -44.31
N PHE A 202 -16.06 0.67 -43.84
CA PHE A 202 -16.48 -0.53 -43.10
C PHE A 202 -16.70 -1.70 -44.09
N LYS A 203 -15.77 -2.66 -44.09
CA LYS A 203 -15.87 -3.89 -44.89
C LYS A 203 -16.89 -4.84 -44.26
N LEU A 204 -17.58 -5.65 -45.07
CA LEU A 204 -18.33 -6.82 -44.57
C LEU A 204 -17.41 -7.63 -43.65
N ALA A 205 -17.81 -7.79 -42.40
CA ALA A 205 -17.02 -8.52 -41.43
C ALA A 205 -17.63 -9.91 -41.24
N ARG A 206 -16.83 -10.95 -41.46
CA ARG A 206 -17.21 -12.32 -41.13
C ARG A 206 -17.51 -12.38 -39.63
N THR A 207 -18.72 -12.78 -39.24
CA THR A 207 -19.07 -12.94 -37.82
C THR A 207 -18.53 -14.29 -37.34
N GLU A 208 -17.23 -14.34 -37.05
CA GLU A 208 -16.66 -15.41 -36.22
C GLU A 208 -16.91 -15.05 -34.75
N SER A 209 -17.49 -15.99 -33.99
CA SER A 209 -17.73 -15.81 -32.56
C SER A 209 -16.40 -15.89 -31.81
N HIS A 210 -15.81 -14.75 -31.50
CA HIS A 210 -14.78 -14.69 -30.47
C HIS A 210 -15.48 -14.73 -29.11
N VAL A 211 -15.20 -15.77 -28.32
CA VAL A 211 -15.80 -16.00 -27.00
C VAL A 211 -15.29 -15.00 -25.94
N PHE A 212 -14.28 -14.20 -26.30
CA PHE A 212 -13.64 -13.22 -25.43
C PHE A 212 -13.51 -11.86 -26.12
N ALA A 213 -13.21 -10.83 -25.33
CA ALA A 213 -13.07 -9.43 -25.73
C ALA A 213 -12.21 -9.23 -26.99
N SER A 214 -12.51 -8.17 -27.78
CA SER A 214 -11.79 -7.85 -29.01
C SER A 214 -10.29 -7.58 -28.75
N ARG A 215 -9.42 -7.73 -29.76
CA ARG A 215 -7.99 -7.38 -29.66
C ARG A 215 -7.74 -5.97 -29.08
N PRO A 216 -8.44 -4.90 -29.51
CA PRO A 216 -8.30 -3.58 -28.89
C PRO A 216 -8.78 -3.56 -27.43
N ALA A 217 -9.83 -4.31 -27.08
CA ALA A 217 -10.26 -4.44 -25.69
C ALA A 217 -9.20 -5.13 -24.80
N TRP A 218 -8.48 -6.14 -25.31
CA TRP A 218 -7.34 -6.75 -24.60
C TRP A 218 -6.18 -5.79 -24.37
N ILE A 219 -5.88 -4.92 -25.35
CA ILE A 219 -4.86 -3.87 -25.18
C ILE A 219 -5.31 -2.88 -24.10
N GLY A 220 -6.59 -2.49 -24.09
CA GLY A 220 -7.17 -1.63 -23.06
C GLY A 220 -7.10 -2.24 -21.65
N ILE A 221 -7.46 -3.51 -21.51
CA ILE A 221 -7.37 -4.25 -20.24
C ILE A 221 -5.92 -4.32 -19.75
N GLY A 222 -4.96 -4.59 -20.65
CA GLY A 222 -3.54 -4.62 -20.32
C GLY A 222 -2.99 -3.28 -19.82
N LEU A 223 -3.39 -2.18 -20.46
CA LEU A 223 -3.00 -0.83 -20.05
C LEU A 223 -3.59 -0.45 -18.69
N LEU A 224 -4.85 -0.80 -18.43
CA LEU A 224 -5.49 -0.60 -17.12
C LEU A 224 -4.79 -1.40 -16.02
N ALA A 225 -4.47 -2.66 -16.26
CA ALA A 225 -3.75 -3.50 -15.30
C ALA A 225 -2.34 -2.92 -15.00
N LEU A 226 -1.63 -2.46 -16.02
CA LEU A 226 -0.31 -1.83 -15.86
C LEU A 226 -0.40 -0.54 -15.01
N ALA A 227 -1.42 0.29 -15.23
CA ALA A 227 -1.63 1.51 -14.46
C ALA A 227 -1.93 1.21 -12.98
N VAL A 228 -2.75 0.20 -12.70
CA VAL A 228 -3.06 -0.24 -11.32
C VAL A 228 -1.80 -0.74 -10.62
N VAL A 229 -0.97 -1.52 -11.32
CA VAL A 229 0.31 -2.00 -10.77
C VAL A 229 1.27 -0.83 -10.51
N ALA A 230 1.38 0.12 -11.44
CA ALA A 230 2.22 1.30 -11.26
C ALA A 230 1.78 2.15 -10.05
N GLN A 231 0.47 2.38 -9.88
CA GLN A 231 -0.10 3.07 -8.71
C GLN A 231 0.11 2.31 -7.40
N SER A 232 0.05 0.99 -7.44
CA SER A 232 0.32 0.17 -6.25
C SER A 232 1.78 0.33 -5.82
N VAL A 233 2.72 0.33 -6.77
CA VAL A 233 4.15 0.53 -6.48
C VAL A 233 4.41 1.90 -5.86
N THR A 234 3.76 2.98 -6.32
CA THR A 234 3.94 4.31 -5.73
C THR A 234 3.40 4.42 -4.30
N LEU A 235 2.38 3.66 -3.92
CA LEU A 235 1.87 3.62 -2.54
C LEU A 235 2.80 2.88 -1.56
N PHE A 236 3.68 2.02 -2.06
CA PHE A 236 4.67 1.28 -1.25
C PHE A 236 6.07 1.86 -1.31
N LEU A 237 6.31 2.89 -2.13
CA LEU A 237 7.52 3.68 -2.05
C LEU A 237 7.38 4.64 -0.86
N PRO A 238 8.30 4.63 0.12
CA PRO A 238 8.24 5.55 1.25
C PRO A 238 8.24 6.98 0.74
N GLU A 239 7.19 7.75 1.09
CA GLU A 239 7.18 9.19 0.89
C GLU A 239 8.30 9.80 1.77
N ASN A 240 9.47 10.03 1.18
CA ASN A 240 10.47 10.95 1.71
C ASN A 240 9.98 12.39 1.53
N ARG A 241 8.81 12.71 2.10
CA ARG A 241 8.43 14.10 2.34
C ARG A 241 9.04 14.47 3.68
N THR A 242 10.10 15.26 3.66
CA THR A 242 10.62 15.95 4.85
C THR A 242 9.42 16.54 5.60
N PRO A 243 9.23 16.21 6.89
CA PRO A 243 8.21 16.84 7.71
C PRO A 243 8.29 18.36 7.57
N LEU A 244 7.13 19.03 7.49
CA LEU A 244 7.04 20.50 7.32
C LEU A 244 7.76 21.30 8.42
N ASP A 245 8.14 20.63 9.52
CA ASP A 245 8.72 21.22 10.72
C ASP A 245 10.23 20.98 10.87
N CYS A 246 10.92 20.46 9.83
CA CYS A 246 12.38 20.33 9.86
C CYS A 246 13.06 21.70 9.82
N VAL A 247 13.63 22.11 10.95
CA VAL A 247 14.41 23.36 11.10
C VAL A 247 15.90 23.05 11.17
N GLY A 248 16.67 23.58 10.23
CA GLY A 248 18.13 23.45 10.20
C GLY A 248 18.87 24.09 11.36
N GLY A 249 20.10 23.65 11.59
CA GLY A 249 20.96 24.12 12.68
C GLY A 249 21.48 22.99 13.57
N THR A 250 22.31 23.36 14.54
CA THR A 250 22.89 22.41 15.51
C THR A 250 22.11 22.44 16.81
N LEU A 251 21.56 21.30 17.24
CA LEU A 251 20.88 21.14 18.53
C LEU A 251 21.80 20.44 19.52
N HIS A 252 22.01 21.07 20.67
CA HIS A 252 22.76 20.53 21.78
C HIS A 252 21.80 19.92 22.80
N LEU A 253 21.95 18.62 23.04
CA LEU A 253 21.21 17.89 24.06
C LEU A 253 22.11 17.59 25.23
N ASN A 254 21.55 17.51 26.45
CA ASN A 254 22.24 16.93 27.59
C ASN A 254 21.27 16.44 28.67
N GLY A 255 21.81 15.88 29.75
CA GLY A 255 21.05 15.60 30.98
C GLY A 255 20.98 14.13 31.35
N SER A 256 19.76 13.65 31.65
CA SER A 256 19.48 12.36 32.26
C SER A 256 20.08 11.17 31.52
N THR A 257 20.90 10.38 32.23
CA THR A 257 21.40 9.08 31.74
C THR A 257 20.28 8.04 31.63
N ALA A 258 19.22 8.20 32.42
CA ALA A 258 18.06 7.31 32.45
C ALA A 258 17.25 7.41 31.16
N PHE A 259 17.01 8.64 30.72
CA PHE A 259 16.21 8.94 29.53
C PHE A 259 17.05 8.96 28.24
N ALA A 260 18.38 9.00 28.36
CA ALA A 260 19.32 9.06 27.24
C ALA A 260 19.05 8.03 26.13
N PRO A 261 18.78 6.73 26.40
CA PRO A 261 18.56 5.75 25.33
C PRO A 261 17.41 6.14 24.39
N ALA A 262 16.29 6.63 24.95
CA ALA A 262 15.13 7.06 24.17
C ALA A 262 15.41 8.35 23.39
N VAL A 263 16.08 9.32 24.02
CA VAL A 263 16.40 10.61 23.39
C VAL A 263 17.43 10.44 22.27
N ARG A 264 18.44 9.58 22.45
CA ARG A 264 19.45 9.28 21.43
C ARG A 264 18.81 8.71 20.17
N GLU A 265 17.91 7.75 20.33
CA GLU A 265 17.18 7.17 19.20
C GLU A 265 16.26 8.21 18.54
N ALA A 266 15.56 9.02 19.34
CA ALA A 266 14.69 10.07 18.80
C ALA A 266 15.48 11.13 18.02
N ALA A 267 16.64 11.54 18.52
CA ALA A 267 17.55 12.46 17.84
C ALA A 267 18.06 11.88 16.51
N ALA A 268 18.51 10.61 16.51
CA ALA A 268 18.97 9.95 15.30
C ALA A 268 17.87 9.85 14.23
N ARG A 269 16.65 9.47 14.61
CA ARG A 269 15.49 9.42 13.69
C ARG A 269 15.07 10.80 13.21
N TYR A 270 15.20 11.84 14.04
CA TYR A 270 14.93 13.21 13.65
C TYR A 270 15.95 13.72 12.62
N GLU A 271 17.26 13.50 12.85
CA GLU A 271 18.31 13.84 11.88
C GLU A 271 18.10 13.10 10.56
N GLU A 272 17.75 11.80 10.59
CA GLU A 272 17.44 11.02 9.39
C GLU A 272 16.23 11.58 8.63
N ALA A 273 15.14 11.88 9.33
CA ALA A 273 13.93 12.44 8.72
C ALA A 273 14.15 13.87 8.17
N CYS A 274 15.09 14.62 8.74
CA CYS A 274 15.37 16.01 8.40
C CYS A 274 16.70 16.22 7.63
N GLN A 275 17.25 15.18 6.99
CA GLN A 275 18.50 15.28 6.20
C GLN A 275 18.46 16.40 5.14
N GLY A 276 17.28 16.75 4.60
CA GLY A 276 17.11 17.83 3.63
C GLY A 276 17.21 19.25 4.19
N ALA A 277 17.26 19.42 5.52
CA ALA A 277 17.22 20.72 6.21
C ALA A 277 18.53 21.11 6.91
N ASP A 278 19.62 20.35 6.75
CA ASP A 278 20.93 20.61 7.40
C ASP A 278 20.84 20.66 8.94
N VAL A 279 20.13 19.68 9.51
CA VAL A 279 20.03 19.47 10.96
C VAL A 279 21.24 18.69 11.44
N SER A 280 21.80 19.08 12.59
CA SER A 280 22.88 18.36 13.27
C SER A 280 22.62 18.26 14.76
N ILE A 281 22.68 17.04 15.33
CA ILE A 281 22.52 16.77 16.75
C ILE A 281 23.73 15.96 17.21
N PRO A 282 24.86 16.61 17.56
CA PRO A 282 26.04 15.90 18.01
C PRO A 282 25.76 15.24 19.36
N ILE A 283 25.85 13.91 19.39
CA ILE A 283 25.73 13.12 20.62
C ILE A 283 26.92 12.16 20.73
N ASP A 284 27.64 12.26 21.83
CA ASP A 284 28.75 11.40 22.24
C ASP A 284 28.50 10.77 23.63
N GLU A 285 29.51 10.10 24.21
CA GLU A 285 29.38 9.45 25.52
C GLU A 285 29.15 10.45 26.66
N GLY A 286 29.73 11.64 26.60
CA GLY A 286 29.62 12.69 27.64
C GLY A 286 28.44 13.64 27.45
N THR A 287 27.55 13.35 26.49
CA THR A 287 26.39 14.21 26.23
C THR A 287 25.36 14.10 27.36
N PHE A 288 25.19 12.91 27.96
CA PHE A 288 24.19 12.67 29.01
C PHE A 288 24.87 12.23 30.31
N ASP A 289 25.25 13.19 31.14
CA ASP A 289 26.05 12.98 32.35
C ASP A 289 25.24 13.02 33.66
N GLY A 290 23.93 13.27 33.58
CA GLY A 290 23.06 13.38 34.74
C GLY A 290 22.13 14.59 34.68
N SER A 291 21.00 14.49 35.39
CA SER A 291 19.97 15.52 35.38
C SER A 291 20.40 16.85 36.01
N GLY A 292 21.10 16.79 37.15
CA GLY A 292 21.59 18.00 37.81
C GLY A 292 22.70 18.68 37.02
N GLU A 293 23.63 17.88 36.50
CA GLU A 293 24.77 18.31 35.68
C GLU A 293 24.27 18.97 34.39
N GLY A 294 23.38 18.30 33.66
CA GLY A 294 22.82 18.86 32.42
C GLY A 294 22.06 20.17 32.64
N LEU A 295 21.33 20.29 33.75
CA LEU A 295 20.63 21.53 34.07
C LEU A 295 21.59 22.67 34.39
N ALA A 296 22.66 22.40 35.14
CA ALA A 296 23.70 23.38 35.43
C ALA A 296 24.39 23.87 34.14
N ASP A 297 24.62 22.96 33.18
CA ASP A 297 25.18 23.28 31.87
C ASP A 297 24.26 24.15 31.02
N LEU A 298 22.95 23.87 31.01
CA LEU A 298 21.96 24.68 30.32
C LEU A 298 21.89 26.10 30.87
N GLU A 299 21.90 26.26 32.19
CA GLU A 299 21.97 27.58 32.79
C GLU A 299 23.26 28.30 32.46
N LYS A 300 24.39 27.60 32.50
CA LYS A 300 25.69 28.15 32.13
C LYS A 300 25.66 28.63 30.68
N ALA A 301 25.13 27.81 29.75
CA ALA A 301 24.97 28.16 28.35
C ALA A 301 24.11 29.42 28.15
N GLY A 302 23.01 29.55 28.89
CA GLY A 302 22.13 30.73 28.84
C GLY A 302 22.81 31.99 29.40
N ARG A 303 23.55 31.87 30.50
CA ARG A 303 24.33 32.97 31.09
C ARG A 303 25.48 33.42 30.20
N ASP A 304 26.25 32.49 29.65
CA ASP A 304 27.40 32.76 28.79
C ASP A 304 26.99 33.49 27.51
N ARG A 305 25.81 33.14 26.95
CA ARG A 305 25.20 33.82 25.79
C ARG A 305 24.44 35.10 26.14
N LYS A 306 24.34 35.46 27.43
CA LYS A 306 23.67 36.67 27.93
C LYS A 306 22.23 36.83 27.45
N ILE A 307 21.47 35.73 27.42
CA ILE A 307 20.07 35.74 26.96
C ILE A 307 19.21 36.63 27.86
N GLU A 308 18.53 37.62 27.28
CA GLU A 308 17.71 38.60 28.00
C GLU A 308 16.41 37.99 28.55
N VAL A 309 15.76 38.67 29.51
CA VAL A 309 14.49 38.19 30.09
C VAL A 309 13.39 38.34 29.05
N GLY A 310 12.71 37.24 28.72
CA GLY A 310 11.71 37.16 27.65
C GLY A 310 12.18 36.36 26.45
N ASP A 311 13.50 36.19 26.28
CA ASP A 311 14.11 35.37 25.24
C ASP A 311 14.57 34.01 25.78
N GLY A 312 14.79 33.05 24.87
CA GLY A 312 15.31 31.74 25.20
C GLY A 312 16.34 31.19 24.20
N LEU A 313 17.05 30.14 24.61
CA LEU A 313 17.95 29.40 23.73
C LEU A 313 17.15 28.57 22.73
N GLY A 314 17.48 28.70 21.45
CA GLY A 314 16.83 27.95 20.36
C GLY A 314 17.55 26.66 19.97
N ASP A 315 18.65 26.34 20.62
CA ASP A 315 19.62 25.31 20.24
C ASP A 315 20.04 24.41 21.40
N HIS A 316 19.41 24.51 22.59
CA HIS A 316 19.74 23.69 23.76
C HIS A 316 18.48 23.11 24.41
N ILE A 317 18.50 21.82 24.73
CA ILE A 317 17.48 21.14 25.53
C ILE A 317 18.17 20.20 26.53
N THR A 318 17.77 20.28 27.79
CA THR A 318 18.21 19.35 28.84
C THR A 318 17.08 18.41 29.22
N PHE A 319 17.34 17.12 29.27
CA PHE A 319 16.36 16.14 29.77
C PHE A 319 16.62 15.78 31.22
N ALA A 320 15.57 15.63 32.03
CA ALA A 320 15.70 15.22 33.42
C ALA A 320 14.59 14.26 33.86
N ASP A 321 14.94 13.24 34.64
CA ASP A 321 14.01 12.31 35.26
C ASP A 321 13.53 12.87 36.60
N GLY A 322 12.55 13.78 36.51
CA GLY A 322 11.94 14.48 37.63
C GLY A 322 12.35 15.95 37.73
N ILE A 323 11.74 16.65 38.69
CA ILE A 323 12.07 18.04 38.95
C ILE A 323 13.43 18.12 39.66
N VAL A 324 14.39 18.80 39.05
CA VAL A 324 15.65 19.15 39.68
C VAL A 324 15.41 20.29 40.67
N GLY A 325 15.76 20.08 41.95
CA GLY A 325 15.58 21.06 43.00
C GLY A 325 16.60 22.20 42.94
N GLY A 326 16.20 23.40 43.36
CA GLY A 326 17.03 24.60 43.30
C GLY A 326 16.21 25.82 42.87
N ASP A 327 16.83 27.00 42.90
CA ASP A 327 16.25 28.20 42.28
C ASP A 327 16.77 28.33 40.85
N HIS A 328 15.91 27.97 39.90
CA HIS A 328 16.21 27.96 38.47
C HIS A 328 15.35 28.99 37.72
N ALA A 329 15.39 30.25 38.17
CA ALA A 329 14.48 31.32 37.72
C ALA A 329 14.40 31.55 36.20
N ARG A 330 15.40 31.10 35.44
CA ARG A 330 15.49 31.28 33.97
C ARG A 330 15.20 30.02 33.18
N VAL A 331 15.01 28.87 33.84
CA VAL A 331 14.79 27.59 33.18
C VAL A 331 13.31 27.27 33.20
N LEU A 332 12.77 26.88 32.03
CA LEU A 332 11.41 26.42 31.88
C LEU A 332 11.41 24.90 31.78
N SER A 333 10.48 24.25 32.48
CA SER A 333 10.29 22.81 32.43
C SER A 333 9.05 22.46 31.61
N ARG A 334 9.15 21.40 30.80
CA ARG A 334 8.05 20.83 30.03
C ARG A 334 7.99 19.34 30.32
N ALA A 335 6.87 18.87 30.84
CA ALA A 335 6.66 17.44 31.03
C ALA A 335 6.48 16.78 29.66
N ILE A 336 7.26 15.73 29.38
CA ILE A 336 7.28 15.05 28.07
C ILE A 336 6.63 13.68 28.16
N ALA A 337 7.08 12.88 29.12
CA ALA A 337 6.59 11.54 29.37
C ALA A 337 6.69 11.22 30.86
N TYR A 338 6.21 10.06 31.26
CA TYR A 338 6.61 9.45 32.52
C TYR A 338 7.16 8.04 32.26
N SER A 339 8.08 7.64 33.13
CA SER A 339 8.88 6.42 33.04
C SER A 339 8.73 5.59 34.30
N VAL A 340 8.81 4.27 34.13
CA VAL A 340 8.75 3.31 35.24
C VAL A 340 10.15 2.82 35.56
N PHE A 341 10.47 2.78 36.85
CA PHE A 341 11.75 2.32 37.37
C PHE A 341 11.59 1.02 38.13
N THR A 342 12.69 0.29 38.27
CA THR A 342 12.74 -1.00 38.94
C THR A 342 13.99 -1.14 39.77
N LEU A 343 13.89 -1.91 40.84
CA LEU A 343 15.06 -2.37 41.56
C LEU A 343 15.68 -3.54 40.79
N VAL A 344 17.00 -3.53 40.68
CA VAL A 344 17.75 -4.57 40.00
C VAL A 344 18.74 -5.16 40.99
N VAL A 345 18.74 -6.48 41.12
CA VAL A 345 19.61 -7.21 42.04
C VAL A 345 20.48 -8.19 41.27
N ASN A 346 21.66 -8.46 41.80
CA ASN A 346 22.45 -9.60 41.38
C ASN A 346 21.73 -10.91 41.76
N LYS A 347 21.66 -11.87 40.84
CA LYS A 347 20.97 -13.16 41.03
C LYS A 347 21.48 -13.92 42.27
N ASP A 348 22.74 -13.71 42.66
CA ASP A 348 23.37 -14.40 43.79
C ASP A 348 22.77 -13.96 45.14
N ALA A 349 22.01 -12.86 45.17
CA ALA A 349 21.21 -12.49 46.34
C ALA A 349 20.10 -13.49 46.68
N GLY A 350 19.64 -14.29 45.70
CA GLY A 350 18.59 -15.31 45.90
C GLY A 350 17.20 -14.77 46.24
N VAL A 351 16.93 -13.49 45.99
CA VAL A 351 15.62 -12.88 46.24
C VAL A 351 14.86 -12.59 44.95
N GLY A 352 13.54 -12.77 44.98
CA GLY A 352 12.67 -12.53 43.81
C GLY A 352 11.59 -11.47 44.03
N ASN A 353 11.52 -10.84 45.21
CA ASN A 353 10.54 -9.81 45.55
C ASN A 353 10.96 -9.06 46.82
N LEU A 354 10.66 -7.76 46.90
CA LEU A 354 10.84 -6.97 48.12
C LEU A 354 9.60 -6.14 48.43
N THR A 355 9.26 -6.01 49.71
CA THR A 355 8.25 -5.05 50.17
C THR A 355 8.86 -3.65 50.34
N PRO A 356 8.06 -2.57 50.27
CA PRO A 356 8.56 -1.21 50.53
C PRO A 356 9.27 -1.04 51.88
N ASP A 357 8.84 -1.75 52.93
CA ASP A 357 9.52 -1.71 54.24
C ASP A 357 10.92 -2.36 54.18
N GLN A 358 11.03 -3.51 53.52
CA GLN A 358 12.33 -4.18 53.32
C GLN A 358 13.29 -3.30 52.53
N ILE A 359 12.82 -2.65 51.46
CA ILE A 359 13.62 -1.71 50.65
C ILE A 359 14.11 -0.56 51.52
N ARG A 360 13.23 0.07 52.31
CA ARG A 360 13.61 1.15 53.23
C ARG A 360 14.64 0.69 54.27
N ARG A 361 14.53 -0.54 54.76
CA ARG A 361 15.48 -1.11 55.73
C ARG A 361 16.83 -1.43 55.12
N LEU A 362 16.87 -1.91 53.87
CA LEU A 362 18.09 -2.09 53.08
C LEU A 362 18.81 -0.75 52.92
N TYR A 363 18.17 0.26 52.34
CA TYR A 363 18.78 1.58 52.14
C TYR A 363 19.09 2.36 53.42
N ALA A 364 18.53 1.94 54.56
CA ALA A 364 18.88 2.45 55.90
C ALA A 364 19.99 1.64 56.59
N GLY A 365 20.61 0.66 55.93
CA GLY A 365 21.67 -0.20 56.47
C GLY A 365 21.23 -1.11 57.62
N LYS A 366 19.92 -1.35 57.78
CA LYS A 366 19.37 -2.22 58.84
C LYS A 366 19.32 -3.68 58.43
N ILE A 367 19.48 -3.94 57.13
CA ILE A 367 19.62 -5.26 56.54
C ILE A 367 20.93 -5.21 55.78
N THR A 368 21.85 -6.08 56.16
CA THR A 368 23.23 -6.09 55.66
C THR A 368 23.60 -7.41 54.99
N ASN A 369 22.74 -8.43 55.06
CA ASN A 369 22.90 -9.72 54.41
C ASN A 369 21.53 -10.24 53.92
N TRP A 370 21.49 -10.87 52.74
CA TRP A 370 20.26 -11.32 52.08
C TRP A 370 19.53 -12.45 52.80
N SER A 371 20.24 -13.26 53.60
CA SER A 371 19.64 -14.31 54.44
C SER A 371 18.62 -13.75 55.43
N GLN A 372 18.76 -12.48 55.84
CA GLN A 372 17.79 -11.78 56.70
C GLN A 372 16.42 -11.57 56.02
N LEU A 373 16.36 -11.71 54.70
CA LEU A 373 15.17 -11.63 53.87
C LEU A 373 14.77 -12.97 53.24
N GLY A 374 15.45 -14.06 53.62
CA GLY A 374 15.24 -15.39 53.06
C GLY A 374 15.90 -15.61 51.70
N GLY A 375 16.85 -14.77 51.31
CA GLY A 375 17.75 -15.00 50.18
C GLY A 375 18.98 -15.83 50.56
N GLU A 376 20.00 -15.81 49.72
CA GLU A 376 21.27 -16.51 49.98
C GLU A 376 22.08 -15.84 51.10
N ASP A 377 23.01 -16.58 51.70
CA ASP A 377 23.93 -16.05 52.71
C ASP A 377 25.08 -15.27 52.05
N VAL A 378 24.74 -14.13 51.45
CA VAL A 378 25.69 -13.19 50.85
C VAL A 378 25.43 -11.77 51.40
N PRO A 379 26.49 -10.97 51.63
CA PRO A 379 26.34 -9.58 52.04
C PRO A 379 25.53 -8.76 51.04
N VAL A 380 24.89 -7.71 51.54
CA VAL A 380 24.23 -6.70 50.70
C VAL A 380 25.28 -5.68 50.26
N HIS A 381 25.42 -5.50 48.94
CA HIS A 381 26.14 -4.36 48.37
C HIS A 381 25.14 -3.37 47.76
N LEU A 382 25.01 -2.18 48.35
CA LEU A 382 24.14 -1.15 47.78
C LEU A 382 24.92 -0.30 46.79
N VAL A 383 24.48 -0.33 45.53
CA VAL A 383 24.96 0.57 44.49
C VAL A 383 23.95 1.71 44.40
N ASN A 384 24.39 2.93 44.72
CA ASN A 384 23.59 4.14 44.62
C ASN A 384 24.05 5.01 43.45
N ARG A 385 23.20 5.96 43.04
CA ARG A 385 23.59 7.05 42.14
C ARG A 385 24.00 8.28 42.94
N HIS A 386 24.81 9.16 42.36
CA HIS A 386 25.11 10.46 42.95
C HIS A 386 23.81 11.26 43.26
N VAL A 387 23.87 12.18 44.23
CA VAL A 387 22.69 12.90 44.76
C VAL A 387 21.95 13.74 43.69
N THR A 388 22.64 14.11 42.61
CA THR A 388 22.11 14.86 41.47
C THR A 388 21.32 14.01 40.46
N SER A 389 21.28 12.68 40.65
CA SER A 389 20.49 11.76 39.81
C SER A 389 18.99 11.95 40.04
N GLY A 390 18.24 12.17 38.96
CA GLY A 390 16.78 12.17 39.01
C GLY A 390 16.22 10.79 39.37
N THR A 391 16.85 9.71 38.92
CA THR A 391 16.50 8.32 39.24
C THR A 391 16.57 8.05 40.74
N ARG A 392 17.63 8.55 41.40
CA ARG A 392 17.77 8.54 42.87
C ARG A 392 16.70 9.39 43.52
N SER A 393 16.44 10.58 42.98
CA SER A 393 15.42 11.49 43.50
C SER A 393 14.03 10.85 43.48
N ALA A 394 13.70 10.12 42.41
CA ALA A 394 12.48 9.32 42.29
C ALA A 394 12.43 8.20 43.34
N LEU A 395 13.51 7.44 43.53
CA LEU A 395 13.59 6.38 44.55
C LEU A 395 13.33 6.96 45.95
N VAL A 396 14.00 8.08 46.28
CA VAL A 396 13.87 8.77 47.56
C VAL A 396 12.44 9.27 47.77
N ALA A 397 11.87 9.94 46.78
CA ALA A 397 10.55 10.54 46.87
C ALA A 397 9.44 9.50 46.97
N ARG A 398 9.51 8.42 46.17
CA ARG A 398 8.41 7.48 45.95
C ARG A 398 8.51 6.20 46.77
N VAL A 399 9.71 5.72 47.06
CA VAL A 399 9.91 4.42 47.73
C VAL A 399 10.45 4.61 49.15
N LEU A 400 11.42 5.50 49.35
CA LEU A 400 12.11 5.67 50.63
C LEU A 400 11.45 6.65 51.60
N ASN A 401 10.22 7.12 51.30
CA ASN A 401 9.49 8.10 52.11
C ASN A 401 10.32 9.38 52.39
N ARG A 402 11.00 9.89 51.36
CA ARG A 402 11.84 11.10 51.41
C ARG A 402 13.04 10.99 52.36
N LYS A 403 13.44 9.77 52.73
CA LYS A 403 14.68 9.52 53.49
C LYS A 403 15.82 9.23 52.53
N GLN A 404 16.93 9.93 52.73
CA GLN A 404 18.14 9.68 51.94
C GLN A 404 18.75 8.31 52.29
N PRO A 405 19.27 7.58 51.29
CA PRO A 405 20.15 6.45 51.53
C PRO A 405 21.33 6.82 52.42
N LEU A 406 21.93 5.82 53.08
CA LEU A 406 23.23 5.99 53.70
C LEU A 406 24.29 6.35 52.64
N GLY A 407 25.29 7.15 53.05
CA GLY A 407 26.42 7.49 52.20
C GLY A 407 27.31 6.28 51.91
N PRO A 408 28.20 6.39 50.90
CA PRO A 408 29.09 5.31 50.51
C PRO A 408 30.01 4.88 51.67
N THR A 409 30.23 3.58 51.81
CA THR A 409 31.24 3.01 52.72
C THR A 409 32.61 2.93 52.04
N VAL A 410 32.63 2.94 50.71
CA VAL A 410 33.84 2.92 49.88
C VAL A 410 33.74 3.99 48.78
N GLU A 411 34.86 4.62 48.44
CA GLU A 411 34.88 5.69 47.41
C GLU A 411 34.66 5.16 45.99
N ASN A 412 35.05 3.91 45.72
CA ASN A 412 34.94 3.27 44.41
C ASN A 412 34.27 1.90 44.58
N CYS A 413 33.31 1.57 43.72
CA CYS A 413 32.62 0.29 43.75
C CYS A 413 33.54 -0.93 43.58
N ALA A 414 34.70 -0.79 42.92
CA ALA A 414 35.70 -1.85 42.82
C ALA A 414 36.38 -2.19 44.17
N ALA A 415 36.21 -1.34 45.19
CA ALA A 415 36.70 -1.58 46.54
C ALA A 415 35.65 -2.24 47.46
N LEU A 416 34.48 -2.62 46.93
CA LEU A 416 33.54 -3.47 47.66
C LEU A 416 34.18 -4.84 47.91
N GLU A 417 34.25 -5.24 49.17
CA GLU A 417 34.74 -6.57 49.55
C GLU A 417 33.60 -7.59 49.44
N GLU A 418 33.87 -8.76 48.84
CA GLU A 418 32.85 -9.80 48.58
C GLU A 418 32.12 -10.27 49.85
N ASP A 419 32.82 -10.34 50.98
CA ASP A 419 32.34 -10.94 52.23
C ASP A 419 31.82 -9.92 53.26
N THR A 420 31.80 -8.61 52.96
CA THR A 420 31.30 -7.59 53.88
C THR A 420 30.23 -6.69 53.25
N TYR A 421 29.36 -6.15 54.10
CA TYR A 421 28.36 -5.17 53.69
C TYR A 421 29.04 -3.91 53.16
N GLY A 422 28.55 -3.38 52.06
CA GLY A 422 29.14 -2.20 51.44
C GLY A 422 28.12 -1.33 50.70
N ILE A 423 28.47 -0.05 50.57
CA ILE A 423 27.72 0.94 49.81
C ILE A 423 28.72 1.69 48.92
N CYS A 424 28.42 1.83 47.65
CA CYS A 424 29.18 2.67 46.73
C CYS A 424 28.23 3.55 45.89
N GLU A 425 28.77 4.55 45.22
CA GLU A 425 28.02 5.42 44.31
C GLU A 425 28.61 5.38 42.90
N VAL A 426 27.73 5.53 41.89
CA VAL A 426 28.10 5.60 40.48
C VAL A 426 27.34 6.73 39.76
N ASP A 427 27.89 7.18 38.64
CA ASP A 427 27.40 8.40 37.98
C ASP A 427 26.30 8.15 36.95
N SER A 428 26.23 6.96 36.35
CA SER A 428 25.30 6.66 35.25
C SER A 428 24.42 5.42 35.49
N THR A 429 23.28 5.36 34.78
CA THR A 429 22.41 4.18 34.74
C THR A 429 23.16 2.96 34.22
N GLN A 430 23.98 3.14 33.18
CA GLN A 430 24.75 2.05 32.58
C GLN A 430 25.76 1.47 33.58
N THR A 431 26.57 2.33 34.20
CA THR A 431 27.56 1.92 35.21
C THR A 431 26.88 1.28 36.43
N MET A 432 25.69 1.74 36.82
CA MET A 432 24.90 1.09 37.86
C MET A 432 24.54 -0.35 37.52
N LEU A 433 23.97 -0.59 36.34
CA LEU A 433 23.59 -1.93 35.91
C LEU A 433 24.80 -2.86 35.76
N GLU A 434 25.92 -2.35 35.23
CA GLU A 434 27.19 -3.08 35.13
C GLU A 434 27.75 -3.45 36.50
N THR A 435 27.75 -2.50 37.45
CA THR A 435 28.26 -2.72 38.81
C THR A 435 27.42 -3.77 39.54
N VAL A 436 26.09 -3.68 39.43
CA VAL A 436 25.19 -4.66 40.06
C VAL A 436 25.38 -6.06 39.45
N ALA A 437 25.64 -6.16 38.15
CA ALA A 437 25.88 -7.44 37.49
C ALA A 437 27.21 -8.08 37.94
N ALA A 438 28.23 -7.25 38.18
CA ALA A 438 29.57 -7.71 38.53
C ALA A 438 29.74 -8.09 40.01
N ALA A 439 28.96 -7.51 40.92
CA ALA A 439 29.12 -7.70 42.36
C ALA A 439 28.05 -8.65 42.94
N PRO A 440 28.43 -9.82 43.49
CA PRO A 440 27.50 -10.73 44.17
C PRO A 440 26.75 -10.02 45.31
N GLY A 441 25.44 -10.26 45.41
CA GLY A 441 24.62 -9.61 46.44
C GLY A 441 24.36 -8.11 46.21
N ALA A 442 24.76 -7.54 45.07
CA ALA A 442 24.51 -6.13 44.79
C ALA A 442 23.04 -5.81 44.48
N LEU A 443 22.60 -4.64 44.94
CA LEU A 443 21.28 -4.05 44.66
C LEU A 443 21.47 -2.62 44.13
N GLY A 444 20.84 -2.32 43.01
CA GLY A 444 20.71 -1.00 42.44
C GLY A 444 19.33 -0.80 41.83
N TYR A 445 19.23 0.15 40.91
CA TYR A 445 17.96 0.52 40.27
C TYR A 445 18.18 1.12 38.89
N SER A 446 17.17 1.04 38.03
CA SER A 446 17.18 1.69 36.73
C SER A 446 15.77 1.81 36.18
N GLU A 447 15.65 2.37 34.99
CA GLU A 447 14.45 2.31 34.17
C GLU A 447 14.20 0.85 33.80
N VAL A 448 12.94 0.49 33.63
CA VAL A 448 12.53 -0.88 33.27
C VAL A 448 13.12 -1.30 31.93
N SER A 449 13.16 -0.41 30.94
CA SER A 449 13.70 -0.68 29.61
C SER A 449 15.21 -0.91 29.65
N SER A 450 15.97 -0.06 30.34
CA SER A 450 17.42 -0.21 30.54
C SER A 450 17.77 -1.53 31.25
N ALA A 451 17.07 -1.85 32.33
CA ALA A 451 17.25 -3.13 33.04
C ALA A 451 16.90 -4.33 32.15
N ALA A 452 15.77 -4.27 31.43
CA ALA A 452 15.34 -5.36 30.58
C ALA A 452 16.30 -5.59 29.40
N ALA A 453 16.88 -4.53 28.84
CA ALA A 453 17.94 -4.62 27.83
C ALA A 453 19.18 -5.29 28.43
N LYS A 454 19.67 -4.82 29.59
CA LYS A 454 20.86 -5.38 30.22
C LYS A 454 20.69 -6.84 30.64
N ILE A 455 19.52 -7.25 31.13
CA ILE A 455 19.24 -8.65 31.52
C ILE A 455 19.33 -9.60 30.32
N LYS A 456 19.03 -9.14 29.09
CA LYS A 456 19.22 -9.94 27.88
C LYS A 456 20.70 -10.21 27.59
N GLU A 457 21.57 -9.26 27.93
CA GLU A 457 23.01 -9.34 27.75
C GLU A 457 23.69 -10.10 28.90
N ASP A 458 23.27 -9.82 30.13
CA ASP A 458 23.87 -10.33 31.36
C ASP A 458 22.82 -11.01 32.26
N ARG A 459 22.94 -12.33 32.37
CA ARG A 459 22.03 -13.18 33.15
C ARG A 459 22.27 -13.11 34.66
N HIS A 460 23.24 -12.34 35.14
CA HIS A 460 23.46 -12.07 36.56
C HIS A 460 22.48 -11.04 37.12
N LEU A 461 21.77 -10.28 36.28
CA LEU A 461 20.78 -9.31 36.75
C LEU A 461 19.37 -9.90 36.85
N VAL A 462 18.64 -9.49 37.89
CA VAL A 462 17.23 -9.82 38.10
C VAL A 462 16.46 -8.54 38.45
N GLN A 463 15.38 -8.28 37.72
CA GLN A 463 14.42 -7.24 38.08
C GLN A 463 13.56 -7.69 39.27
N LEU A 464 13.45 -6.84 40.28
CA LEU A 464 12.68 -7.12 41.49
C LEU A 464 11.29 -6.45 41.43
N PRO A 465 10.20 -7.25 41.51
CA PRO A 465 8.89 -6.76 41.88
C PRO A 465 8.91 -6.08 43.26
N ILE A 466 8.06 -5.07 43.43
CA ILE A 466 7.82 -4.41 44.71
C ILE A 466 6.45 -4.85 45.22
N ALA A 467 6.40 -5.48 46.39
CA ALA A 467 5.19 -6.06 46.97
C ALA A 467 4.43 -6.99 45.99
N SER A 468 5.17 -7.82 45.26
CA SER A 468 4.69 -8.73 44.19
C SER A 468 4.11 -8.04 42.95
N GLN A 469 4.19 -6.71 42.87
CA GLN A 469 3.80 -5.95 41.69
C GLN A 469 5.01 -5.73 40.78
N ARG A 470 4.84 -6.06 39.50
CA ARG A 470 5.87 -5.82 38.48
C ARG A 470 5.89 -4.36 38.07
N ALA A 471 7.07 -3.90 37.69
CA ALA A 471 7.28 -2.56 37.16
C ALA A 471 6.74 -2.46 35.72
N THR A 472 5.47 -2.11 35.57
CA THR A 472 4.81 -1.89 34.27
C THR A 472 4.06 -0.57 34.26
N LEU A 473 3.80 -0.02 33.08
CA LEU A 473 2.96 1.19 32.92
C LEU A 473 1.57 0.96 33.52
N ASP A 474 0.91 -0.15 33.18
CA ASP A 474 -0.41 -0.47 33.72
C ASP A 474 -0.43 -0.55 35.26
N ALA A 475 0.62 -1.10 35.90
CA ALA A 475 0.66 -1.19 37.36
C ALA A 475 0.85 0.19 38.00
N VAL A 476 1.55 1.11 37.32
CA VAL A 476 1.69 2.50 37.74
C VAL A 476 0.38 3.26 37.56
N GLU A 477 -0.28 3.11 36.41
CA GLU A 477 -1.58 3.73 36.08
C GLU A 477 -2.72 3.25 36.99
N ASN A 478 -2.62 2.05 37.56
CA ASN A 478 -3.59 1.51 38.53
C ASN A 478 -3.22 1.85 40.00
N GLY A 479 -2.09 2.53 40.24
CA GLY A 479 -1.61 2.85 41.59
C GLY A 479 -1.00 1.67 42.36
N ASP A 480 -0.81 0.52 41.71
CA ASP A 480 -0.28 -0.71 42.31
C ASP A 480 1.25 -0.68 42.47
N TYR A 481 1.95 0.09 41.64
CA TYR A 481 3.41 0.14 41.62
C TYR A 481 3.96 1.56 41.88
N PRO A 482 4.79 1.76 42.92
CA PRO A 482 5.12 3.10 43.39
C PRO A 482 6.31 3.76 42.68
N TYR A 483 7.17 3.00 41.98
CA TYR A 483 8.46 3.51 41.52
C TYR A 483 8.42 3.97 40.06
N TRP A 484 8.02 5.22 39.86
CA TRP A 484 7.93 5.90 38.57
C TRP A 484 8.28 7.39 38.72
N GLN A 485 8.55 8.09 37.61
CA GLN A 485 8.81 9.54 37.60
C GLN A 485 8.42 10.18 36.26
N THR A 486 8.09 11.47 36.28
CA THR A 486 7.90 12.30 35.08
C THR A 486 9.24 12.73 34.48
N GLU A 487 9.40 12.54 33.18
CA GLU A 487 10.52 13.01 32.37
C GLU A 487 10.23 14.43 31.86
N PHE A 488 11.17 15.34 32.10
CA PHE A 488 11.07 16.74 31.71
C PHE A 488 12.10 17.09 30.64
N ALA A 489 11.67 17.92 29.68
CA ALA A 489 12.58 18.71 28.86
C ALA A 489 12.67 20.12 29.44
N TYR A 490 13.89 20.56 29.70
CA TYR A 490 14.22 21.88 30.21
C TYR A 490 14.83 22.74 29.11
N THR A 491 14.42 24.01 29.07
CA THR A 491 14.96 25.03 28.18
C THR A 491 15.33 26.28 28.96
N TYR A 492 16.35 27.02 28.52
CA TYR A 492 16.67 28.31 29.12
C TYR A 492 15.81 29.38 28.45
N GLY A 493 14.80 29.89 29.14
CA GLY A 493 13.72 30.69 28.55
C GLY A 493 12.86 29.89 27.56
N GLU A 494 11.95 30.59 26.89
CA GLU A 494 11.10 30.02 25.85
C GLU A 494 11.89 29.96 24.53
N PRO A 495 12.11 28.77 23.92
CA PRO A 495 12.81 28.69 22.65
C PRO A 495 12.10 29.51 21.58
N PRO A 496 12.83 30.29 20.75
CA PRO A 496 12.23 31.05 19.67
C PRO A 496 11.41 30.13 18.74
N ALA A 497 10.25 30.63 18.29
CA ALA A 497 9.45 29.92 17.29
C ALA A 497 10.27 29.70 16.01
N GLY A 498 10.23 28.48 15.47
CA GLY A 498 11.04 28.10 14.31
C GLY A 498 12.52 27.87 14.61
N SER A 499 12.91 27.67 15.88
CA SER A 499 14.23 27.18 16.26
C SER A 499 14.32 25.65 16.24
N VAL A 500 15.53 25.10 16.11
CA VAL A 500 15.76 23.64 16.08
C VAL A 500 15.32 22.99 17.40
N ALA A 501 15.47 23.67 18.54
CA ALA A 501 14.96 23.17 19.82
C ALA A 501 13.42 23.11 19.84
N ALA A 502 12.72 24.13 19.37
CA ALA A 502 11.26 24.12 19.30
C ALA A 502 10.74 23.02 18.35
N ALA A 503 11.39 22.86 17.19
CA ALA A 503 11.07 21.82 16.22
C ALA A 503 11.31 20.41 16.79
N PHE A 504 12.45 20.17 17.43
CA PHE A 504 12.76 18.87 18.02
C PHE A 504 11.80 18.51 19.17
N LEU A 505 11.46 19.47 20.04
CA LEU A 505 10.45 19.24 21.10
C LEU A 505 9.09 18.85 20.49
N THR A 506 8.66 19.53 19.43
CA THR A 506 7.41 19.21 18.72
C THR A 506 7.48 17.82 18.08
N TYR A 507 8.61 17.48 17.45
CA TYR A 507 8.81 16.13 16.91
C TYR A 507 8.71 15.05 18.01
N LEU A 508 9.30 15.33 19.18
CA LEU A 508 9.34 14.42 20.30
C LEU A 508 7.96 14.19 20.93
N THR A 509 7.12 15.23 21.03
CA THR A 509 5.82 15.15 21.71
C THR A 509 4.62 14.94 20.79
N ASP A 510 4.71 15.33 19.51
CA ASP A 510 3.58 15.39 18.59
C ASP A 510 3.76 14.59 17.30
N GLN A 511 4.99 14.14 16.98
CA GLN A 511 5.30 13.42 15.73
C GLN A 511 5.98 12.06 15.98
N GLY A 512 6.90 11.65 15.10
CA GLY A 512 7.54 10.33 15.13
C GLY A 512 8.35 10.05 16.40
N GLY A 513 8.82 11.08 17.11
CA GLY A 513 9.54 10.90 18.38
C GLY A 513 8.67 10.28 19.47
N ARG A 514 7.34 10.45 19.42
CA ARG A 514 6.40 9.83 20.37
C ARG A 514 6.48 8.31 20.35
N ASP A 515 6.59 7.74 19.15
CA ASP A 515 6.66 6.29 18.99
C ASP A 515 7.97 5.74 19.53
N VAL A 516 9.07 6.49 19.36
CA VAL A 516 10.36 6.17 20.00
C VAL A 516 10.22 6.16 21.52
N LEU A 517 9.61 7.19 22.11
CA LEU A 517 9.41 7.24 23.56
C LEU A 517 8.63 6.02 24.09
N ARG A 518 7.58 5.60 23.38
CA ARG A 518 6.80 4.39 23.71
C ARG A 518 7.61 3.11 23.57
N GLU A 519 8.43 2.99 22.51
CA GLU A 519 9.32 1.84 22.27
C GLU A 519 10.29 1.63 23.44
N TYR A 520 10.76 2.72 24.05
CA TYR A 520 11.64 2.69 25.22
C TYR A 520 10.87 2.61 26.56
N GLY A 521 9.58 2.31 26.54
CA GLY A 521 8.78 2.01 27.74
C GLY A 521 8.21 3.22 28.46
N ASN A 522 8.14 4.38 27.81
CA ASN A 522 7.61 5.62 28.38
C ASN A 522 6.17 5.87 27.92
N ARG A 523 5.38 6.55 28.73
CA ARG A 523 4.05 7.06 28.36
C ARG A 523 4.10 8.57 28.20
N LEU A 524 3.55 9.11 27.12
CA LEU A 524 3.58 10.56 26.92
C LEU A 524 2.64 11.29 27.87
N CYS A 525 3.04 12.48 28.32
CA CYS A 525 2.19 13.33 29.15
C CYS A 525 0.93 13.80 28.39
N SER A 526 0.99 13.91 27.06
CA SER A 526 -0.18 14.23 26.24
C SER A 526 -1.24 13.11 26.20
N GLU A 527 -0.93 11.93 26.74
CA GLU A 527 -1.82 10.77 26.80
C GLU A 527 -2.49 10.59 28.17
N VAL A 528 -2.06 11.34 29.19
CA VAL A 528 -2.67 11.30 30.52
C VAL A 528 -3.85 12.27 30.64
N GLU A 529 -4.78 12.00 31.56
CA GLU A 529 -5.95 12.86 31.78
C GLU A 529 -5.59 14.31 32.13
N ASN A 530 -4.48 14.52 32.87
CA ASN A 530 -3.97 15.84 33.21
C ASN A 530 -2.51 16.04 32.76
N PRO A 531 -2.30 16.50 31.51
CA PRO A 531 -0.96 16.67 30.93
C PRO A 531 -0.06 17.63 31.70
N TYR A 532 -0.63 18.60 32.44
CA TYR A 532 0.15 19.60 33.19
C TYR A 532 0.83 19.02 34.44
N VAL A 533 0.22 17.99 35.03
CA VAL A 533 0.78 17.30 36.19
C VAL A 533 1.67 16.14 35.72
N CYS A 534 1.34 15.55 34.57
CA CYS A 534 1.98 14.36 34.02
C CYS A 534 2.22 13.28 35.09
N GLU A 535 1.16 13.03 35.84
CA GLU A 535 1.10 12.07 36.93
C GLU A 535 -0.03 11.09 36.59
N PRO A 536 0.23 9.78 36.59
CA PRO A 536 -0.80 8.75 36.53
C PRO A 536 -1.76 8.93 37.71
N THR A 537 -3.04 8.68 37.44
CA THR A 537 -4.16 8.91 38.36
C THR A 537 -4.32 7.86 39.43
#